data_AF-A0A940WQP3-F1
#
_entry.id   AF-A0A940WQP3-F1
#
_cell.length_a   1.000
_cell.length_b   1.000
_cell.length_c   1.000
_cell.angle_alpha   90.00
_cell.angle_beta   90.00
_cell.angle_gamma   90.00
#
_symmetry.space_group_name_H-M   'P 1'
#
loop_
_entity.id
_entity.type
_entity.pdbx_description
1 polymer ?
#
loop_
_entity_poly.entity_id
_entity_poly.type
_entity_poly.pdbx_seq_one_letter_code
_entity_poly.pdbx_strand_id
1 'polypeptide(L)'
;MDHSTGGRVALAGDAGYGATFGGMGAGVALVTSHVLAGELAAAGGGHRAAFAEYESRVRGFARACQRIGAGSGSFLASVTAARLRRRNRMYRVLTSRFLVGFLDRLTTKAATSITLPDYPGGAMDTDYTRV
;
A
#
# COMPACT_ATOMS: atom_id res chain seq x y z
N MET A 1 10.83 -11.11 5.19
CA MET A 1 12.03 -10.37 4.80
C MET A 1 12.46 -9.58 6.01
N ASP A 2 13.72 -9.74 6.39
CA ASP A 2 14.21 -9.29 7.68
C ASP A 2 14.85 -7.90 7.58
N HIS A 3 15.33 -7.52 6.39
CA HIS A 3 15.86 -6.21 6.06
C HIS A 3 15.43 -5.76 4.66
N SER A 4 15.04 -4.49 4.51
CA SER A 4 14.67 -3.86 3.23
C SER A 4 15.70 -2.81 2.80
N THR A 5 16.78 -2.67 3.57
CA THR A 5 17.88 -1.75 3.33
C THR A 5 19.22 -2.46 3.52
N GLY A 6 20.24 -2.02 2.78
CA GLY A 6 21.59 -2.60 2.81
C GLY A 6 22.61 -1.59 2.30
N GLY A 7 23.52 -1.15 3.17
CA GLY A 7 24.53 -0.14 2.83
C GLY A 7 23.90 1.20 2.41
N ARG A 8 23.93 1.50 1.11
CA ARG A 8 23.32 2.69 0.48
C ARG A 8 22.10 2.36 -0.39
N VAL A 9 21.65 1.12 -0.37
CA VAL A 9 20.52 0.64 -1.17
C VAL A 9 19.31 0.42 -0.27
N ALA A 10 18.14 0.84 -0.73
CA ALA A 10 16.85 0.57 -0.09
C ALA A 10 15.87 0.01 -1.13
N LEU A 11 15.05 -0.95 -0.72
CA LEU A 11 14.00 -1.57 -1.51
C LEU A 11 12.65 -0.97 -1.13
N ALA A 12 11.86 -0.59 -2.14
CA ALA A 12 10.52 -0.04 -1.96
C ALA A 12 9.50 -0.79 -2.82
N GLY A 13 8.21 -0.63 -2.49
CA GLY A 13 7.12 -1.28 -3.22
C GLY A 13 7.24 -2.81 -3.26
N ASP A 14 6.90 -3.41 -4.39
CA ASP A 14 6.90 -4.86 -4.54
C ASP A 14 8.31 -5.48 -4.46
N ALA A 15 9.37 -4.71 -4.76
CA ALA A 15 10.75 -5.18 -4.64
C ALA A 15 11.16 -5.47 -3.18
N GLY A 16 10.60 -4.74 -2.21
CA GLY A 16 10.85 -4.95 -0.78
C GLY A 16 9.78 -5.77 -0.07
N TYR A 17 8.52 -5.71 -0.55
CA TYR A 17 7.38 -6.15 0.26
C TYR A 17 6.41 -7.10 -0.45
N GLY A 18 6.54 -7.34 -1.76
CA GLY A 18 5.75 -8.34 -2.49
C GLY A 18 4.24 -8.30 -2.18
N ALA A 19 3.62 -7.11 -2.22
CA ALA A 19 2.23 -6.89 -1.83
C ALA A 19 1.25 -6.95 -3.02
N THR A 20 1.65 -7.62 -4.10
CA THR A 20 1.00 -7.60 -5.41
C THR A 20 -0.39 -8.27 -5.39
N PHE A 21 -0.57 -9.33 -4.60
CA PHE A 21 -1.85 -10.04 -4.53
C PHE A 21 -2.88 -9.25 -3.69
N GLY A 22 -4.04 -8.94 -4.27
CA GLY A 22 -5.14 -8.25 -3.58
C GLY A 22 -5.32 -6.75 -3.89
N GLY A 23 -4.59 -6.21 -4.88
CA GLY A 23 -4.74 -4.82 -5.33
C GLY A 23 -3.98 -3.78 -4.49
N MET A 24 -3.12 -4.23 -3.57
CA MET A 24 -2.39 -3.36 -2.65
C MET A 24 -1.02 -2.90 -3.17
N GLY A 25 -0.48 -3.48 -4.26
CA GLY A 25 0.87 -3.21 -4.74
C GLY A 25 1.15 -1.73 -5.04
N ALA A 26 0.24 -1.05 -5.74
CA ALA A 26 0.39 0.37 -6.07
C ALA A 26 0.35 1.28 -4.83
N GLY A 27 -0.60 1.04 -3.92
CA GLY A 27 -0.69 1.78 -2.66
C GLY A 27 0.54 1.59 -1.78
N VAL A 28 1.06 0.35 -1.73
CA VAL A 28 2.30 0.05 -1.01
C VAL A 28 3.50 0.74 -1.65
N ALA A 29 3.61 0.76 -2.98
CA ALA A 29 4.67 1.47 -3.67
C ALA A 29 4.66 2.97 -3.34
N LEU A 30 3.49 3.62 -3.36
CA LEU A 30 3.36 5.05 -3.05
C LEU A 30 3.74 5.36 -1.61
N VAL A 31 3.17 4.63 -0.64
CA VAL A 31 3.45 4.86 0.79
C VAL A 31 4.93 4.64 1.10
N THR A 32 5.50 3.54 0.62
CA THR A 32 6.91 3.22 0.91
C THR A 32 7.88 4.18 0.24
N SER A 33 7.57 4.69 -0.96
CA SER A 33 8.38 5.72 -1.61
C SER A 33 8.30 7.05 -0.87
N HIS A 34 7.11 7.46 -0.44
CA HIS A 34 6.89 8.70 0.32
C HIS A 34 7.65 8.69 1.65
N VAL A 35 7.54 7.61 2.42
CA VAL A 35 8.27 7.48 3.70
C VAL A 35 9.78 7.45 3.45
N LEU A 36 10.27 6.71 2.45
CA LEU A 36 11.70 6.65 2.16
C LEU A 36 12.27 8.03 1.81
N ALA A 37 11.59 8.78 0.93
CA ALA A 37 12.00 10.12 0.55
C ALA A 37 11.96 11.09 1.74
N GLY A 38 10.92 11.01 2.57
CA GLY A 38 10.76 11.83 3.76
C GLY A 38 11.84 11.60 4.82
N GLU A 39 12.16 10.35 5.14
CA GLU A 39 13.21 10.02 6.10
C GLU A 39 14.59 10.42 5.58
N LEU A 40 14.84 10.29 4.27
CA LEU A 40 16.10 10.75 3.65
C LEU A 40 16.24 12.28 3.71
N ALA A 41 15.16 13.02 3.46
CA ALA A 41 15.14 14.47 3.57
C ALA A 41 15.35 14.94 5.02
N ALA A 42 14.67 14.31 5.98
CA ALA A 42 14.79 14.63 7.40
C ALA A 42 16.20 14.33 7.96
N ALA A 43 16.87 13.30 7.45
CA ALA A 43 18.19 12.90 7.92
C ALA A 43 19.35 13.77 7.39
N GLY A 44 19.10 14.72 6.46
CA GLY A 44 20.12 15.68 6.01
C GLY A 44 21.40 15.05 5.45
N GLY A 45 21.31 13.89 4.81
CA GLY A 45 22.46 13.11 4.30
C GLY A 45 22.84 11.88 5.13
N GLY A 46 22.26 11.71 6.33
CA GLY A 46 22.45 10.56 7.20
C GLY A 46 21.65 9.31 6.79
N HIS A 47 22.02 8.66 5.67
CA HIS A 47 21.25 7.53 5.12
C HIS A 47 21.04 6.36 6.09
N ARG A 48 21.97 6.12 7.03
CA ARG A 48 21.84 5.04 8.03
C ARG A 48 20.69 5.27 8.99
N ALA A 49 20.54 6.51 9.47
CA ALA A 49 19.44 6.89 10.35
C ALA A 49 18.11 6.87 9.59
N ALA A 50 18.09 7.42 8.36
CA ALA A 50 16.92 7.39 7.50
C ALA A 50 16.41 5.96 7.22
N PHE A 51 17.33 5.03 6.92
CA PHE A 51 16.98 3.64 6.63
C PHE A 51 16.45 2.90 7.85
N ALA A 52 17.00 3.16 9.04
CA ALA A 52 16.50 2.58 10.29
C ALA A 52 15.05 3.04 10.58
N GLU A 53 14.78 4.34 10.43
CA GLU A 53 13.43 4.89 10.62
C GLU A 53 12.45 4.41 9.54
N TYR A 54 12.89 4.38 8.28
CA TYR A 54 12.13 3.84 7.17
C TYR A 54 11.69 2.38 7.45
N GLU A 55 12.62 1.51 7.84
CA GLU A 55 12.31 0.11 8.16
C GLU A 55 11.41 -0.03 9.40
N SER A 56 11.56 0.85 10.40
CA SER A 56 10.69 0.89 11.57
C SER A 56 9.24 1.18 11.19
N ARG A 57 9.03 2.22 10.37
CA ARG A 57 7.70 2.71 9.98
C ARG A 57 7.01 1.80 8.97
N VAL A 58 7.74 1.30 7.97
CA VAL A 58 7.15 0.54 6.87
C VAL A 58 6.83 -0.91 7.25
N ARG A 59 7.59 -1.51 8.16
CA ARG A 59 7.45 -2.94 8.52
C ARG A 59 6.05 -3.32 9.00
N GLY A 60 5.39 -2.48 9.80
CA GLY A 60 4.03 -2.73 10.27
C GLY A 60 3.00 -2.69 9.13
N PHE A 61 3.08 -1.65 8.30
CA PHE A 61 2.22 -1.46 7.14
C PHE A 61 2.41 -2.56 6.08
N ALA A 62 3.65 -2.91 5.76
CA ALA A 62 3.99 -3.95 4.81
C ALA A 62 3.48 -5.33 5.27
N ARG A 63 3.66 -5.68 6.56
CA ARG A 63 3.11 -6.92 7.12
C ARG A 63 1.58 -6.96 7.05
N ALA A 64 0.91 -5.84 7.30
CA ALA A 64 -0.54 -5.77 7.17
C ALA A 64 -0.99 -6.04 5.72
N CYS A 65 -0.35 -5.42 4.73
CA CYS A 65 -0.64 -5.63 3.31
C CYS A 65 -0.35 -7.07 2.86
N GLN A 66 0.78 -7.64 3.28
CA GLN A 66 1.14 -9.03 2.97
C GLN A 66 0.11 -10.04 3.51
N ARG A 67 -0.41 -9.84 4.73
CA ARG A 67 -1.48 -10.70 5.28
C ARG A 67 -2.76 -10.65 4.45
N ILE A 68 -3.14 -9.46 3.99
CA ILE A 68 -4.31 -9.28 3.11
C ILE A 68 -4.09 -10.02 1.78
N GLY A 69 -2.89 -9.91 1.21
CA GLY A 69 -2.54 -10.61 -0.03
C GLY A 69 -2.54 -12.12 0.11
N ALA A 70 -1.98 -12.66 1.19
CA ALA A 70 -1.99 -14.09 1.48
C ALA A 70 -3.42 -14.66 1.61
N GLY A 71 -4.34 -13.91 2.23
CA GLY A 71 -5.76 -14.31 2.34
C GLY A 71 -6.53 -14.25 1.02
N SER A 72 -6.09 -13.39 0.09
CA SER A 72 -6.79 -13.11 -1.16
C SER A 72 -6.68 -14.24 -2.18
N GLY A 73 -5.60 -15.02 -2.17
CA GLY A 73 -5.38 -16.12 -3.14
C GLY A 73 -6.49 -17.17 -3.15
N SER A 74 -6.87 -17.67 -1.96
CA SER A 74 -7.92 -18.71 -1.82
C SER A 74 -9.34 -18.22 -2.15
N PHE A 75 -9.54 -16.91 -2.13
CA PHE A 75 -10.81 -16.25 -2.45
C PHE A 75 -10.90 -15.92 -3.95
N LEU A 76 -9.84 -15.38 -4.53
CA LEU A 76 -9.78 -14.98 -5.94
C LEU A 76 -9.56 -16.17 -6.89
N ALA A 77 -8.72 -17.14 -6.52
CA ALA A 77 -8.42 -18.34 -7.30
C ALA A 77 -8.97 -19.58 -6.59
N SER A 78 -10.31 -19.69 -6.51
CA SER A 78 -10.95 -20.86 -5.92
C SER A 78 -11.04 -22.00 -6.93
N VAL A 79 -10.38 -23.12 -6.63
CA VAL A 79 -10.26 -24.31 -7.50
C VAL A 79 -11.57 -25.09 -7.72
N THR A 80 -12.67 -24.73 -7.03
CA THR A 80 -13.93 -25.51 -7.06
C THR A 80 -15.08 -24.71 -7.66
N ALA A 81 -15.80 -25.30 -8.63
CA ALA A 81 -16.93 -24.69 -9.33
C ALA A 81 -18.05 -24.17 -8.40
N ALA A 82 -18.32 -24.86 -7.29
CA ALA A 82 -19.31 -24.42 -6.29
C ALA A 82 -18.90 -23.10 -5.60
N ARG A 83 -17.59 -22.92 -5.35
CA ARG A 83 -17.03 -21.72 -4.69
C ARG A 83 -17.05 -20.51 -5.64
N LEU A 84 -16.76 -20.73 -6.92
CA LEU A 84 -16.95 -19.75 -7.99
C LEU A 84 -18.41 -19.28 -8.10
N ARG A 85 -19.37 -20.21 -8.11
CA ARG A 85 -20.81 -19.85 -8.16
C ARG A 85 -21.24 -19.03 -6.94
N ARG A 86 -20.81 -19.42 -5.73
CA ARG A 86 -21.12 -18.67 -4.49
C ARG A 86 -20.53 -17.26 -4.53
N ARG A 87 -19.25 -17.13 -4.92
CA ARG A 87 -18.56 -15.85 -5.07
C ARG A 87 -19.28 -14.94 -6.06
N ASN A 88 -19.62 -15.46 -7.25
CA ASN A 88 -20.29 -14.70 -8.30
C ASN A 88 -21.71 -14.27 -7.89
N ARG A 89 -22.44 -15.12 -7.15
CA ARG A 89 -23.76 -14.77 -6.59
C ARG A 89 -23.65 -13.66 -5.55
N MET A 90 -22.67 -13.77 -4.65
CA MET A 90 -22.38 -12.74 -3.65
C MET A 90 -22.08 -11.40 -4.31
N TYR A 91 -21.15 -11.36 -5.28
CA TYR A 91 -20.86 -10.12 -6.00
C TYR A 91 -22.09 -9.53 -6.68
N ARG A 92 -22.92 -10.35 -7.33
CA ARG A 92 -24.15 -9.89 -8.00
C ARG A 92 -25.16 -9.23 -7.05
N VAL A 93 -25.25 -9.72 -5.80
CA VAL A 93 -26.09 -9.12 -4.77
C VAL A 93 -25.45 -7.83 -4.23
N LEU A 94 -24.15 -7.85 -3.99
CA LEU A 94 -23.39 -6.72 -3.44
C LEU A 94 -23.33 -5.53 -4.42
N THR A 95 -23.23 -5.82 -5.72
CA THR A 95 -23.26 -4.82 -6.80
C THR A 95 -24.68 -4.53 -7.30
N SER A 96 -25.71 -5.00 -6.61
CA SER A 96 -27.08 -4.64 -6.96
C SER A 96 -27.31 -3.15 -6.70
N ARG A 97 -28.21 -2.54 -7.48
CA ARG A 97 -28.48 -1.09 -7.45
C ARG A 97 -28.88 -0.56 -6.06
N PHE A 98 -29.32 -1.43 -5.17
CA PHE A 98 -29.67 -1.08 -3.80
C PHE A 98 -28.48 -1.08 -2.83
N LEU A 99 -27.48 -1.96 -3.02
CA LEU A 99 -26.31 -2.06 -2.13
C LEU A 99 -25.09 -1.28 -2.62
N VAL A 100 -25.05 -0.89 -3.91
CA VAL A 100 -23.90 -0.20 -4.51
C VAL A 100 -23.49 1.06 -3.75
N GLY A 101 -24.44 1.89 -3.30
CA GLY A 101 -24.14 3.13 -2.58
C GLY A 101 -23.60 2.91 -1.16
N PHE A 102 -23.96 1.79 -0.52
CA PHE A 102 -23.40 1.39 0.77
C PHE A 102 -21.99 0.81 0.61
N LEU A 103 -21.80 0.00 -0.43
CA LEU A 103 -20.50 -0.59 -0.76
C LEU A 103 -19.49 0.51 -1.09
N ASP A 104 -19.90 1.51 -1.88
CA ASP A 104 -19.07 2.65 -2.27
C ASP A 104 -18.60 3.47 -1.06
N ARG A 105 -19.48 3.69 -0.07
CA ARG A 105 -19.11 4.33 1.20
C ARG A 105 -18.08 3.53 2.00
N LEU A 106 -18.21 2.20 2.02
CA LEU A 106 -17.26 1.33 2.73
C LEU A 106 -15.90 1.29 2.04
N THR A 107 -15.87 1.22 0.71
CA THR A 107 -14.62 1.21 -0.07
C THR A 107 -13.91 2.56 0.00
N THR A 108 -14.66 3.67 -0.11
CA THR A 108 -14.09 5.02 -0.01
C THR A 108 -13.47 5.25 1.36
N LYS A 109 -14.16 4.86 2.44
CA LYS A 109 -13.65 4.99 3.82
C LYS A 109 -12.40 4.15 4.08
N ALA A 110 -12.30 2.96 3.47
CA ALA A 110 -11.10 2.13 3.55
C ALA A 110 -9.92 2.71 2.76
N ALA A 111 -10.19 3.38 1.64
CA ALA A 111 -9.16 4.02 0.82
C ALA A 111 -8.55 5.27 1.46
N THR A 112 -9.31 6.00 2.29
CA THR A 112 -8.85 7.27 2.91
C THR A 112 -8.24 7.11 4.29
N SER A 113 -8.16 5.89 4.85
CA SER A 113 -7.71 5.71 6.24
C SER A 113 -6.19 5.69 6.42
N ILE A 114 -5.41 6.08 5.41
CA ILE A 114 -3.95 6.08 5.50
C ILE A 114 -3.49 7.47 5.95
N THR A 115 -3.10 7.57 7.22
CA THR A 115 -2.39 8.76 7.74
C THR A 115 -0.93 8.67 7.33
N LEU A 116 -0.51 9.58 6.45
CA LEU A 116 0.89 9.72 6.02
C LEU A 116 1.60 10.74 6.92
N PRO A 117 2.88 10.54 7.27
CA PRO A 117 3.65 11.56 7.96
C PRO A 117 3.88 12.79 7.06
N ASP A 118 3.78 13.97 7.66
CA ASP A 118 4.18 15.22 7.04
C ASP A 118 5.70 15.38 7.18
N TYR A 119 6.38 15.54 6.05
CA TYR A 119 7.83 15.75 6.01
C TYR A 119 8.15 17.18 5.59
N PRO A 120 9.18 17.82 6.18
CA PRO A 120 9.65 19.13 5.77
C PRO A 120 10.21 19.04 4.35
N GLY A 121 9.46 19.55 3.37
CA GLY A 121 9.75 19.43 1.94
C GLY A 121 8.55 19.07 1.05
N GLY A 122 7.38 18.74 1.65
CA GLY A 122 6.14 18.46 0.91
C GLY A 122 5.53 19.67 0.17
N ALA A 123 6.00 20.88 0.46
CA ALA A 123 5.83 22.02 -0.45
C ALA A 123 6.83 21.84 -1.59
N MET A 124 6.50 20.99 -2.57
CA MET A 124 7.05 21.20 -3.90
C MET A 124 6.61 22.60 -4.32
N ASP A 125 7.60 23.50 -4.38
CA ASP A 125 7.49 24.82 -4.96
C ASP A 125 6.79 24.66 -6.32
N THR A 126 5.52 25.05 -6.38
CA THR A 126 4.63 24.76 -7.49
C THR A 126 4.86 25.81 -8.57
N ASP A 127 6.07 25.89 -9.10
CA ASP A 127 6.40 26.70 -10.27
C ASP A 127 6.52 25.79 -11.51
N TYR A 128 5.39 25.21 -11.90
CA TYR A 128 5.19 24.53 -13.18
C TYR A 128 4.39 25.41 -14.16
N THR A 129 4.62 26.74 -14.14
CA THR A 129 4.00 27.66 -15.11
C THR A 129 5.06 28.55 -15.78
N ARG A 130 6.05 27.94 -16.42
CA ARG A 130 6.83 28.59 -17.49
C ARG A 130 7.55 27.56 -18.36
N VAL A 131 6.89 27.18 -19.45
CA VAL A 131 7.52 26.91 -20.75
C VAL A 131 6.71 27.68 -21.79
#